data_AF-A0A372R100-F1
#
_entry.id   AF-A0A372R100-F1
#
_cell.length_a   1.000
_cell.length_b   1.000
_cell.length_c   1.000
_cell.angle_alpha   90.00
_cell.angle_beta   90.00
_cell.angle_gamma   90.00
#
_symmetry.space_group_name_H-M   'P 1'
#
loop_
_entity.id
_entity.type
_entity.pdbx_description
1 polymer ?
#
loop_
_entity_poly.entity_id
_entity_poly.type
_entity_poly.pdbx_seq_one_letter_code
_entity_poly.pdbx_strand_id
1 'polypeptide(L)'
;MRSKVVYFTEEDDNLIIKHMKTYEKFTNRFVIINGLLNEKFTNRQISERWKNYLNPELCKEDLSYYEKVIIEFEVQKLLMKGDKIKIPWREVTRELFRLFEKLYPENKIKNYWNMKYRSKMKKDIKNDAKKETKPKSCSSKFNPY
;
A
#
# COMPACT_ATOMS: atom_id res chain seq x y z
N MET A 1 24.38 -15.88 -1.45
CA MET A 1 23.76 -16.44 -2.68
C MET A 1 22.42 -15.74 -2.91
N ARG A 2 22.25 -15.02 -4.03
CA ARG A 2 20.90 -14.53 -4.41
C ARG A 2 20.10 -15.74 -4.86
N SER A 3 19.02 -16.05 -4.16
CA SER A 3 18.04 -17.05 -4.57
C SER A 3 17.56 -16.75 -6.00
N LYS A 4 17.53 -17.78 -6.85
CA LYS A 4 17.01 -17.72 -8.22
C LYS A 4 15.60 -17.12 -8.18
N VAL A 5 15.35 -16.04 -8.93
CA VAL A 5 14.02 -15.42 -8.98
C VAL A 5 13.09 -16.38 -9.71
N VAL A 6 12.18 -17.02 -8.97
CA VAL A 6 11.14 -17.89 -9.53
C VAL A 6 9.89 -17.05 -9.77
N TYR A 7 9.37 -17.09 -10.99
CA TYR A 7 8.14 -16.39 -11.38
C TYR A 7 6.94 -17.34 -11.30
N PHE A 8 5.77 -16.78 -10.99
CA PHE A 8 4.50 -17.50 -11.04
C PHE A 8 4.12 -17.72 -12.50
N THR A 9 3.80 -18.97 -12.85
CA THR A 9 3.14 -19.31 -14.12
C THR A 9 1.62 -19.33 -13.95
N GLU A 10 0.89 -19.46 -15.05
CA GLU A 10 -0.57 -19.57 -15.01
C GLU A 10 -1.02 -20.86 -14.31
N GLU A 11 -0.27 -21.96 -14.47
CA GLU A 11 -0.50 -23.22 -13.75
C GLU A 11 -0.35 -23.05 -12.24
N ASP A 12 0.67 -22.31 -11.80
CA ASP A 12 0.87 -22.01 -10.38
C ASP A 12 -0.32 -21.21 -9.82
N ASP A 13 -0.77 -20.19 -10.54
CA ASP A 13 -1.90 -19.36 -10.16
C ASP A 13 -3.19 -20.19 -10.06
N ASN A 14 -3.44 -21.08 -11.03
CA ASN A 14 -4.59 -21.98 -11.03
C ASN A 14 -4.57 -22.95 -9.84
N LEU A 15 -3.39 -23.50 -9.51
CA LEU A 15 -3.23 -24.35 -8.32
C LEU A 15 -3.48 -23.57 -7.02
N ILE A 16 -2.96 -22.34 -6.91
CA ILE A 16 -3.20 -21.48 -5.75
C ILE A 16 -4.70 -21.21 -5.60
N ILE A 17 -5.41 -20.84 -6.67
CA ILE A 17 -6.86 -20.58 -6.65
C ILE A 17 -7.63 -21.82 -6.20
N LYS A 18 -7.32 -22.98 -6.79
CA LYS A 18 -7.97 -24.26 -6.46
C LYS A 18 -7.80 -24.61 -4.98
N HIS A 19 -6.57 -24.56 -4.48
CA HIS A 19 -6.29 -24.91 -3.09
C HIS A 19 -6.81 -23.86 -2.11
N MET A 20 -6.80 -22.58 -2.48
CA MET A 20 -7.35 -21.54 -1.62
C MET A 20 -8.86 -21.71 -1.38
N LYS A 21 -9.63 -22.10 -2.40
CA LYS A 21 -11.05 -22.44 -2.24
C LYS A 21 -11.27 -23.61 -1.26
N THR A 22 -10.33 -24.55 -1.21
CA THR A 22 -10.42 -25.74 -0.35
C THR A 22 -10.04 -25.40 1.10
N TYR A 23 -8.99 -24.58 1.28
CA TYR A 23 -8.39 -24.32 2.59
C TYR A 23 -8.65 -22.90 3.13
N GLU A 24 -9.61 -22.18 2.57
CA GLU A 24 -9.86 -20.75 2.89
C GLU A 24 -10.02 -20.50 4.39
N LYS A 25 -10.75 -21.39 5.07
CA LYS A 25 -11.07 -21.30 6.51
C LYS A 25 -9.86 -21.57 7.43
N PHE A 26 -8.76 -22.08 6.89
CA PHE A 26 -7.58 -22.44 7.68
C PHE A 26 -6.65 -21.24 7.89
N THR A 27 -6.24 -21.01 9.14
CA THR A 27 -5.32 -19.92 9.48
C THR A 27 -3.93 -20.11 8.86
N ASN A 28 -3.48 -21.35 8.73
CA ASN A 28 -2.22 -21.77 8.13
C ASN A 28 -2.33 -22.11 6.63
N ARG A 29 -3.40 -21.70 5.94
CA ARG A 29 -3.65 -22.03 4.52
C ARG A 29 -2.47 -21.81 3.58
N PHE A 30 -1.69 -20.76 3.76
CA PHE A 30 -0.52 -20.49 2.90
C PHE A 30 0.62 -21.49 3.12
N VAL A 31 0.75 -22.04 4.33
CA VAL A 31 1.71 -23.12 4.64
C VAL A 31 1.28 -24.41 3.93
N ILE A 32 -0.02 -24.72 3.98
CA ILE A 32 -0.60 -25.89 3.31
C ILE A 32 -0.39 -25.77 1.79
N ILE A 33 -0.76 -24.64 1.20
CA ILE A 33 -0.61 -24.39 -0.24
C ILE A 33 0.86 -24.47 -0.66
N ASN A 34 1.78 -23.95 0.16
CA ASN A 34 3.21 -24.05 -0.12
C ASN A 34 3.68 -25.51 -0.23
N GLY A 35 3.28 -26.36 0.72
CA GLY A 35 3.59 -27.79 0.65
C GLY A 35 3.02 -28.47 -0.60
N LEU A 36 1.80 -28.08 -1.01
CA LEU A 36 1.16 -28.60 -2.23
C LEU A 36 1.82 -28.11 -3.53
N LEU A 37 2.55 -27.00 -3.48
CA LEU A 37 3.34 -26.46 -4.60
C LEU A 37 4.81 -26.91 -4.55
N ASN A 38 5.11 -27.98 -3.81
CA ASN A 38 6.47 -28.52 -3.65
C ASN A 38 7.50 -27.47 -3.20
N GLU A 39 7.09 -26.56 -2.32
CA GLU A 39 7.96 -25.52 -1.77
C GLU A 39 8.58 -24.56 -2.81
N LYS A 40 7.98 -24.49 -4.01
CA LYS A 40 8.43 -23.64 -5.11
C LYS A 40 8.42 -22.15 -4.74
N PHE A 41 7.52 -21.73 -3.85
CA PHE A 41 7.36 -20.35 -3.43
C PHE A 41 7.27 -20.24 -1.92
N THR A 42 7.80 -19.16 -1.35
CA THR A 42 7.58 -18.89 0.08
C THR A 42 6.10 -18.62 0.38
N ASN A 43 5.66 -18.94 1.60
CA ASN A 43 4.32 -18.60 2.12
C ASN A 43 3.98 -17.11 1.88
N ARG A 44 4.99 -16.25 2.01
CA ARG A 44 4.86 -14.81 1.77
C ARG A 44 4.55 -14.48 0.32
N GLN A 45 5.28 -15.07 -0.63
CA GLN A 45 5.03 -14.86 -2.07
C GLN A 45 3.62 -15.31 -2.45
N ILE A 46 3.18 -16.48 -1.96
CA ILE A 46 1.82 -16.99 -2.21
C ILE A 46 0.78 -16.03 -1.62
N SER A 47 1.00 -15.55 -0.40
CA SER A 47 0.10 -14.59 0.26
C SER A 47 0.03 -13.26 -0.49
N GLU A 48 1.16 -12.73 -0.94
CA GLU A 48 1.21 -11.49 -1.75
C GLU A 48 0.55 -11.70 -3.12
N ARG A 49 0.74 -12.86 -3.76
CA ARG A 49 0.10 -13.20 -5.05
C ARG A 49 -1.42 -13.28 -4.91
N TRP A 50 -1.91 -13.99 -3.89
CA TRP A 50 -3.34 -14.12 -3.61
C TRP A 50 -4.01 -12.76 -3.34
N LYS A 51 -3.48 -11.99 -2.40
CA LYS A 51 -4.09 -10.74 -1.93
C LYS A 51 -4.07 -9.60 -2.97
N ASN A 52 -3.22 -9.71 -3.99
CA ASN A 52 -3.09 -8.64 -4.98
C ASN A 52 -3.61 -9.00 -6.38
N TYR A 53 -3.69 -10.29 -6.72
CA TYR A 53 -3.98 -10.70 -8.11
C TYR A 53 -5.01 -11.82 -8.23
N LEU A 54 -4.96 -12.85 -7.36
CA LEU A 54 -5.72 -14.08 -7.60
C LEU A 54 -7.06 -14.16 -6.87
N ASN A 55 -7.23 -13.42 -5.77
CA ASN A 55 -8.49 -13.46 -5.05
C ASN A 55 -9.63 -12.92 -5.95
N PRO A 56 -10.65 -13.74 -6.29
CA PRO A 56 -11.73 -13.32 -7.19
C PRO A 56 -12.57 -12.17 -6.63
N GLU A 57 -12.58 -11.99 -5.31
CA GLU A 57 -13.31 -10.89 -4.65
C GLU A 57 -12.60 -9.54 -4.80
N LEU A 58 -11.42 -9.49 -5.40
CA LEU A 58 -10.68 -8.24 -5.56
C LEU A 58 -11.41 -7.28 -6.49
N CYS A 59 -11.66 -6.08 -5.99
CA CYS A 59 -12.18 -4.98 -6.78
C CYS A 59 -11.11 -4.51 -7.79
N LYS A 60 -11.46 -4.57 -9.08
CA LYS A 60 -10.61 -4.15 -10.19
C LYS A 60 -10.78 -2.67 -10.55
N GLU A 61 -11.88 -2.06 -10.11
CA GLU A 61 -12.19 -0.65 -10.35
C GLU A 61 -11.15 0.28 -9.73
N ASP A 62 -11.10 1.51 -10.22
CA ASP A 62 -10.26 2.54 -9.63
C ASP A 62 -10.80 3.06 -8.30
N LEU A 63 -9.87 3.57 -7.49
CA LEU A 63 -10.22 4.22 -6.23
C LEU A 63 -10.96 5.52 -6.54
N SER A 64 -12.21 5.60 -6.08
CA SER A 64 -13.03 6.80 -6.09
C SER A 64 -12.44 7.89 -5.20
N TYR A 65 -13.00 9.10 -5.30
CA TYR A 65 -12.59 10.23 -4.47
C TYR A 65 -12.77 9.94 -2.98
N TYR A 66 -13.93 9.42 -2.56
CA TYR A 66 -14.20 9.18 -1.14
C TYR A 66 -13.33 8.06 -0.56
N GLU A 67 -13.08 7.00 -1.32
CA GLU A 67 -12.17 5.92 -0.90
C GLU A 67 -10.74 6.44 -0.68
N LYS A 68 -10.28 7.34 -1.56
CA LYS A 68 -8.98 8.01 -1.40
C LYS A 68 -8.90 8.83 -0.12
N VAL A 69 -9.95 9.60 0.20
CA VAL A 69 -10.05 10.36 1.46
C VAL A 69 -9.97 9.43 2.68
N ILE A 70 -10.69 8.30 2.65
CA ILE A 70 -10.64 7.31 3.73
C ILE A 70 -9.25 6.69 3.88
N ILE A 71 -8.57 6.34 2.78
CA ILE A 71 -7.19 5.84 2.83
C ILE A 71 -6.28 6.83 3.55
N GLU A 72 -6.37 8.11 3.20
CA GLU A 72 -5.56 9.15 3.81
C GLU A 72 -5.83 9.30 5.31
N PHE A 73 -7.11 9.34 5.68
CA PHE A 73 -7.53 9.45 7.07
C PHE A 73 -7.02 8.28 7.90
N GLU A 74 -7.24 7.04 7.46
CA GLU A 74 -6.81 5.86 8.21
C GLU A 74 -5.28 5.75 8.27
N VAL A 75 -4.55 6.07 7.20
CA VAL A 75 -3.09 6.08 7.24
C VAL A 75 -2.58 7.15 8.23
N GLN A 76 -3.11 8.37 8.20
CA GLN A 76 -2.72 9.43 9.14
C GLN A 76 -3.02 9.04 10.59
N LYS A 77 -4.21 8.51 10.85
CA LYS A 77 -4.61 7.99 12.17
C LYS A 77 -3.68 6.89 12.67
N LEU A 78 -3.24 5.98 11.79
CA LEU A 78 -2.28 4.93 12.14
C LEU A 78 -0.88 5.49 12.42
N LEU A 79 -0.45 6.51 11.70
CA LEU A 79 0.85 7.17 11.93
C LEU A 79 0.86 7.99 13.23
N MET A 80 -0.24 8.66 13.59
CA MET A 80 -0.35 9.44 14.83
C MET A 80 -0.36 8.57 16.09
N LYS A 81 -0.72 7.29 15.98
CA LYS A 81 -0.71 6.34 17.11
C LYS A 81 0.69 5.92 17.56
N GLY A 82 1.76 6.48 17.01
CA GLY A 82 3.12 6.46 17.58
C GLY A 82 3.90 5.14 17.49
N ASP A 83 3.23 3.98 17.41
CA ASP A 83 3.89 2.69 17.67
C ASP A 83 4.35 1.91 16.42
N LYS A 84 4.02 2.38 15.21
CA LYS A 84 4.22 1.58 13.99
C LYS A 84 5.24 2.22 13.04
N ILE A 85 6.45 1.64 13.02
CA ILE A 85 7.47 1.87 11.95
C ILE A 85 6.90 1.56 10.56
N LYS A 86 5.89 0.69 10.48
CA LYS A 86 5.29 0.21 9.23
C LYS A 86 3.76 0.30 9.24
N ILE A 87 3.21 0.92 8.21
CA ILE A 87 1.75 1.03 8.02
C ILE A 87 1.15 -0.38 7.85
N PRO A 88 0.17 -0.78 8.69
CA PRO A 88 -0.53 -2.06 8.58
C PRO A 88 -1.60 -2.01 7.48
N TRP A 89 -1.19 -2.14 6.22
CA TRP A 89 -2.09 -2.00 5.06
C TRP A 89 -3.34 -2.87 5.09
N ARG A 90 -3.29 -4.03 5.74
CA ARG A 90 -4.45 -4.90 5.96
C ARG A 90 -5.57 -4.20 6.73
N GLU A 91 -5.24 -3.35 7.70
CA GLU A 91 -6.22 -2.58 8.47
C GLU A 91 -6.92 -1.56 7.56
N VAL A 92 -6.16 -0.87 6.70
CA VAL A 92 -6.71 0.08 5.70
C VAL A 92 -7.63 -0.62 4.70
N THR A 93 -7.20 -1.78 4.16
CA THR A 93 -8.04 -2.58 3.25
C THR A 93 -9.33 -3.02 3.93
N ARG A 94 -9.28 -3.43 5.21
CA ARG A 94 -10.46 -3.85 5.95
C ARG A 94 -11.45 -2.71 6.16
N GLU A 95 -10.97 -1.50 6.46
CA GLU A 95 -11.85 -0.34 6.61
C GLU A 95 -12.50 0.06 5.29
N LEU A 96 -11.77 -0.02 4.16
CA LEU A 96 -12.38 0.19 2.85
C LEU A 96 -13.46 -0.83 2.54
N PHE A 97 -13.20 -2.11 2.81
CA PHE A 97 -14.20 -3.16 2.61
C PHE A 97 -15.43 -2.93 3.50
N ARG A 98 -15.23 -2.53 4.77
CA ARG A 98 -16.34 -2.24 5.70
C ARG A 98 -17.22 -1.07 5.24
N LEU A 99 -16.62 -0.05 4.62
CA LEU A 99 -17.34 1.19 4.25
C LEU A 99 -17.92 1.17 2.84
N PHE A 100 -17.28 0.47 1.91
CA PHE A 100 -17.60 0.51 0.49
C PHE A 100 -17.90 -0.87 -0.12
N GLU A 101 -17.79 -1.95 0.67
CA GLU A 101 -17.97 -3.34 0.23
C GLU A 101 -17.01 -3.75 -0.90
N LYS A 102 -15.90 -3.01 -1.06
CA LYS A 102 -14.89 -3.23 -2.10
C LYS A 102 -13.56 -3.69 -1.51
N LEU A 103 -13.17 -4.91 -1.84
CA LEU A 103 -11.89 -5.47 -1.42
C LEU A 103 -10.79 -5.09 -2.40
N TYR A 104 -10.04 -4.03 -2.11
CA TYR A 104 -8.96 -3.60 -2.99
C TYR A 104 -7.66 -4.40 -2.77
N PRO A 105 -6.89 -4.67 -3.85
CA PRO A 105 -5.51 -5.15 -3.74
C PRO A 105 -4.69 -4.25 -2.82
N GLU A 106 -3.94 -4.83 -1.87
CA GLU A 106 -3.07 -4.04 -0.98
C GLU A 106 -2.11 -3.14 -1.77
N ASN A 107 -1.59 -3.63 -2.90
CA ASN A 107 -0.69 -2.86 -3.77
C ASN A 107 -1.37 -1.64 -4.39
N LYS A 108 -2.68 -1.69 -4.69
CA LYS A 108 -3.40 -0.53 -5.24
C LYS A 108 -3.44 0.61 -4.23
N ILE A 109 -3.74 0.29 -2.97
CA ILE A 109 -3.75 1.25 -1.85
C ILE A 109 -2.34 1.79 -1.58
N LYS A 110 -1.33 0.91 -1.51
CA LYS A 110 0.08 1.28 -1.33
C LYS A 110 0.57 2.22 -2.43
N ASN A 111 0.27 1.89 -3.69
CA ASN A 111 0.70 2.69 -4.84
C ASN A 111 0.07 4.07 -4.81
N TYR A 112 -1.22 4.16 -4.50
CA TYR A 112 -1.91 5.43 -4.32
C TYR A 112 -1.24 6.29 -3.23
N TRP A 113 -1.02 5.72 -2.03
CA TRP A 113 -0.38 6.44 -0.94
C TRP A 113 1.04 6.88 -1.31
N ASN A 114 1.85 5.99 -1.87
CA ASN A 114 3.23 6.29 -2.27
C ASN A 114 3.30 7.41 -3.32
N MET A 115 2.40 7.39 -4.31
CA MET A 115 2.30 8.44 -5.34
C MET A 115 1.95 9.79 -4.69
N LYS A 116 1.01 9.80 -3.76
CA LYS A 116 0.60 11.01 -3.03
C LYS A 116 1.71 11.53 -2.10
N TYR A 117 2.34 10.66 -1.33
CA TYR A 117 3.45 11.00 -0.43
C TYR A 117 4.62 11.62 -1.18
N ARG A 118 5.04 11.01 -2.30
CA ARG A 118 6.09 11.58 -3.17
C ARG A 118 5.69 12.95 -3.72
N SER A 119 4.43 13.12 -4.07
CA SER A 119 3.91 14.42 -4.55
C SER A 119 3.90 15.48 -3.46
N LYS A 120 3.59 15.11 -2.22
CA LYS A 120 3.67 16.00 -1.04
C LYS A 120 5.10 16.44 -0.79
N MET A 121 6.05 15.52 -0.74
CA MET A 121 7.48 15.84 -0.57
C MET A 121 8.01 16.77 -1.66
N LYS A 122 7.63 16.57 -2.92
CA LYS A 122 7.99 17.48 -4.01
C LYS A 122 7.41 18.89 -3.82
N LYS A 123 6.21 19.03 -3.25
CA LYS A 123 5.61 20.34 -2.94
C LYS A 123 6.33 21.00 -1.77
N ASP A 124 6.64 20.25 -0.72
CA ASP A 124 7.34 20.75 0.46
C ASP A 124 8.75 21.27 0.07
N ILE A 125 9.51 20.50 -0.72
CA ILE A 125 10.82 20.94 -1.28
C ILE A 125 10.69 22.23 -2.10
N LYS A 126 9.68 22.33 -2.98
CA LYS A 126 9.45 23.56 -3.79
C LYS A 126 9.05 24.75 -2.92
N ASN A 127 8.30 24.51 -1.84
CA ASN A 127 7.85 25.56 -0.93
C ASN A 127 9.01 26.07 -0.07
N ASP A 128 9.91 25.19 0.36
CA ASP A 128 11.12 25.58 1.10
C ASP A 128 12.11 26.33 0.21
N ALA A 129 12.33 25.88 -1.04
CA ALA A 129 13.14 26.62 -2.03
C ALA A 129 12.59 28.03 -2.35
N LYS A 130 11.26 28.22 -2.30
CA LYS A 130 10.61 29.53 -2.47
C LYS A 130 10.73 30.43 -1.23
N LYS A 131 10.89 29.86 -0.03
CA LYS A 131 11.15 30.64 1.20
C LYS A 131 12.56 31.18 1.22
N GLU A 132 13.54 30.41 0.72
CA GLU A 132 14.95 30.83 0.64
C GLU A 132 15.21 31.91 -0.43
N THR A 133 14.35 32.03 -1.45
CA THR A 133 14.50 33.00 -2.55
C THR A 133 13.75 34.31 -2.35
N LYS A 134 13.00 34.51 -1.26
CA LYS A 134 12.43 35.84 -0.93
C LYS A 134 13.54 36.75 -0.38
N PRO A 135 13.91 37.85 -1.05
CA PRO A 135 14.90 38.77 -0.50
C PRO A 135 14.39 39.38 0.81
N LYS A 136 15.24 39.39 1.85
CA LYS A 136 15.00 40.15 3.08
C LYS A 136 14.85 41.62 2.69
N SER A 137 13.63 42.18 2.76
CA SER A 137 13.44 43.61 2.53
C SER A 137 14.11 44.38 3.67
N CYS A 138 15.23 45.03 3.39
CA CYS A 138 15.83 46.02 4.29
C CYS A 138 14.92 47.25 4.34
N SER A 139 14.23 47.44 5.47
CA SER A 139 13.64 48.72 5.84
C SER A 139 14.75 49.59 6.44
N SER A 140 15.44 50.41 5.64
CA SER A 140 16.28 51.48 6.19
C SER A 140 15.42 52.73 6.39
N LYS A 141 14.96 52.93 7.63
CA LYS A 141 14.58 54.27 8.08
C LYS A 141 15.87 55.04 8.34
N PHE A 142 16.22 55.97 7.46
CA PHE A 142 17.21 57.00 7.78
C PHE A 142 16.53 58.35 7.58
N ASN A 143 16.29 59.03 8.70
CA ASN A 143 15.76 60.39 8.75
C ASN A 143 16.82 61.25 9.44
N PRO A 144 17.61 62.05 8.72
CA PRO A 144 18.37 63.13 9.32
C PRO A 144 17.55 64.41 9.24
N TYR A 145 17.36 65.03 10.40
CA TYR A 145 16.95 66.42 10.57
C TYR A 145 17.79 67.37 9.71
#